data_AF-A0A844QBU6-F1
#
_entry.id   AF-A0A844QBU6-F1
#
_cell.length_a   1.000
_cell.length_b   1.000
_cell.length_c   1.000
_cell.angle_alpha   90.00
_cell.angle_beta   90.00
_cell.angle_gamma   90.00
#
_symmetry.space_group_name_H-M   'P 1'
#
loop_
_entity.id
_entity.type
_entity.pdbx_description
1 polymer ?
#
loop_
_entity_poly.entity_id
_entity_poly.type
_entity_poly.pdbx_seq_one_letter_code
_entity_poly.pdbx_strand_id
1 'polypeptide(L)'
;MDAFDRENIIWRLLGEKYPAQTVGTRTWVETKQPLLLTHNPETAIQEEAAVRYFEELKALSDDELSERQAKADREKVEENERQFSFNKPHAMADEKIYSYWCKAAAWYGDEFTALLLARNPKVVTMESIKRAKNLSTFANEFLDLRELVSRAVLKKQLSRATRPGFAIAWAKRNRIPVPKALEAAVREHGHQVADWKTAYDQQAAIVADLKAKIAKLEVAETKPEPTTADLGIRERDSLLKIVLGMAIKGYSYDPKASRNPTAKEVASDLSLIGLRLDEDTVRKYLAEAKELLSGDETEQDR
;
A
#
# COMPACT_ATOMS: atom_id res chain seq x y z
N MET A 1 -2.86 17.57 50.10
CA MET A 1 -3.98 16.63 49.89
C MET A 1 -5.15 17.13 50.74
N ASP A 2 -6.41 16.98 50.33
CA ASP A 2 -7.49 17.33 51.28
C ASP A 2 -7.64 16.23 52.35
N ALA A 3 -8.31 16.53 53.47
CA ALA A 3 -8.42 15.60 54.58
C ALA A 3 -9.19 14.31 54.20
N PHE A 4 -10.10 14.40 53.23
CA PHE A 4 -10.90 13.28 52.75
C PHE A 4 -10.08 12.33 51.87
N ASP A 5 -9.27 12.88 50.97
CA ASP A 5 -8.31 12.16 50.13
C ASP A 5 -7.29 11.39 50.99
N ARG A 6 -6.78 12.04 52.05
CA ARG A 6 -5.82 11.41 52.98
C ARG A 6 -6.44 10.21 53.68
N GLU A 7 -7.62 10.36 54.26
CA GLU A 7 -8.31 9.25 54.91
C GLU A 7 -8.57 8.11 53.91
N ASN A 8 -9.06 8.40 52.70
CA ASN A 8 -9.31 7.40 51.68
C ASN A 8 -8.07 6.58 51.30
N ILE A 9 -6.89 7.22 51.19
CA ILE A 9 -5.63 6.52 50.92
C ILE A 9 -5.26 5.58 52.07
N ILE A 10 -5.31 6.08 53.31
CA ILE A 10 -4.99 5.28 54.51
C ILE A 10 -5.88 4.03 54.56
N TRP A 11 -7.18 4.19 54.33
CA TRP A 11 -8.12 3.08 54.38
C TRP A 11 -7.96 2.09 53.22
N ARG A 12 -7.63 2.57 52.02
CA ARG A 12 -7.32 1.69 50.89
C ARG A 12 -6.10 0.82 51.19
N LEU A 13 -5.00 1.43 51.65
CA LEU A 13 -3.79 0.71 52.03
C LEU A 13 -4.02 -0.29 53.18
N LEU A 14 -4.85 0.09 54.17
CA LEU A 14 -5.23 -0.80 55.26
C LEU A 14 -6.03 -2.01 54.76
N GLY A 15 -7.05 -1.77 53.92
CA GLY A 15 -7.92 -2.83 53.39
C GLY A 15 -7.23 -3.77 52.41
N GLU A 16 -6.20 -3.30 51.70
CA GLU A 16 -5.38 -4.18 50.84
C GLU A 16 -4.50 -5.12 51.67
N LYS A 17 -3.95 -4.65 52.80
CA LYS A 17 -3.08 -5.45 53.66
C LYS A 17 -3.86 -6.36 54.63
N TYR A 18 -5.02 -5.90 55.10
CA TYR A 18 -5.85 -6.56 56.11
C TYR A 18 -7.32 -6.62 55.70
N PRO A 19 -7.66 -7.34 54.60
CA PRO A 19 -9.00 -7.32 54.02
C PRO A 19 -10.07 -7.92 54.95
N ALA A 20 -9.70 -8.85 55.84
CA ALA A 20 -10.63 -9.46 56.80
C ALA A 20 -11.01 -8.49 57.94
N GLN A 21 -10.20 -7.46 58.18
CA GLN A 21 -10.35 -6.50 59.28
C GLN A 21 -10.94 -5.16 58.80
N THR A 22 -11.21 -5.01 57.50
CA THR A 22 -11.82 -3.80 56.94
C THR A 22 -13.20 -4.08 56.36
N VAL A 23 -14.20 -3.27 56.75
CA VAL A 23 -15.52 -3.34 56.12
C VAL A 23 -15.41 -2.84 54.68
N GLY A 24 -15.91 -3.62 53.71
CA GLY A 24 -15.81 -3.29 52.29
C GLY A 24 -16.31 -1.87 52.00
N THR A 25 -15.60 -1.17 51.10
CA THR A 25 -15.72 0.27 50.76
C THR A 25 -17.13 0.85 50.57
N ARG A 26 -18.18 0.02 50.43
CA ARG A 26 -19.59 0.45 50.29
C ARG A 26 -20.34 0.72 51.61
N THR A 27 -19.85 0.28 52.76
CA THR A 27 -20.52 0.48 54.07
C THR A 27 -20.04 1.75 54.80
N TRP A 28 -19.23 2.56 54.12
CA TRP A 28 -18.34 3.55 54.71
C TRP A 28 -18.99 4.89 55.08
N VAL A 29 -20.22 5.15 54.65
CA VAL A 29 -20.82 6.49 54.76
C VAL A 29 -21.34 6.80 56.17
N GLU A 30 -21.58 5.80 57.03
CA GLU A 30 -22.40 6.03 58.22
C GLU A 30 -21.68 6.02 59.59
N THR A 31 -20.57 5.31 59.79
CA THR A 31 -20.12 5.02 61.18
C THR A 31 -18.85 5.69 61.69
N LYS A 32 -17.95 6.23 60.86
CA LYS A 32 -16.71 6.95 61.28
C LYS A 32 -15.88 6.28 62.41
N GLN A 33 -16.10 5.00 62.68
CA GLN A 33 -15.39 4.20 63.68
C GLN A 33 -14.88 2.94 62.99
N PRO A 34 -13.65 2.50 63.30
CA PRO A 34 -13.13 1.24 62.81
C PRO A 34 -13.94 0.12 63.47
N LEU A 35 -14.94 -0.39 62.75
CA LEU A 35 -15.58 -1.66 63.07
C LEU A 35 -14.57 -2.77 62.75
N LEU A 36 -13.60 -2.97 63.65
CA LEU A 36 -12.81 -4.20 63.74
C LEU A 36 -13.78 -5.32 64.11
N LEU A 37 -14.39 -5.91 63.09
CA LEU A 37 -15.33 -7.01 63.25
C LEU A 37 -14.55 -8.30 63.51
N THR A 38 -14.49 -8.73 64.76
CA THR A 38 -14.96 -10.05 65.28
C THR A 38 -14.18 -10.50 66.52
N HIS A 39 -14.89 -10.93 67.57
CA HIS A 39 -14.35 -11.60 68.76
C HIS A 39 -13.90 -13.04 68.46
N ASN A 40 -12.91 -13.24 67.57
CA ASN A 40 -12.24 -14.52 67.42
C ASN A 40 -10.81 -14.40 68.02
N PRO A 41 -10.41 -15.22 69.01
CA PRO A 41 -9.08 -15.14 69.60
C PRO A 41 -7.93 -15.37 68.59
N GLU A 42 -8.19 -16.04 67.46
CA GLU A 42 -7.19 -16.18 66.37
C GLU A 42 -7.04 -14.89 65.53
N THR A 43 -8.05 -14.00 65.50
CA THR A 43 -7.98 -12.72 64.77
C THR A 43 -7.40 -11.59 65.60
N ALA A 44 -7.35 -11.73 66.93
CA ALA A 44 -6.81 -10.70 67.84
C ALA A 44 -5.37 -10.28 67.51
N ILE A 45 -4.49 -11.22 67.14
CA ILE A 45 -3.11 -10.91 66.73
C ILE A 45 -3.08 -10.10 65.43
N GLN A 46 -3.98 -10.42 64.48
CA GLN A 46 -4.08 -9.69 63.22
C GLN A 46 -4.74 -8.32 63.39
N GLU A 47 -5.66 -8.19 64.34
CA GLU A 47 -6.29 -6.92 64.72
C GLU A 47 -5.27 -5.96 65.34
N GLU A 48 -4.46 -6.42 66.29
CA GLU A 48 -3.37 -5.60 66.84
C GLU A 48 -2.38 -5.15 65.76
N ALA A 49 -2.04 -6.04 64.82
CA ALA A 49 -1.18 -5.70 63.69
C ALA A 49 -1.82 -4.66 62.74
N ALA A 50 -3.13 -4.78 62.49
CA ALA A 50 -3.88 -3.83 61.66
C ALA A 50 -3.99 -2.45 62.33
N VAL A 51 -4.23 -2.39 63.65
CA VAL A 51 -4.26 -1.14 64.42
C VAL A 51 -2.90 -0.44 64.38
N ARG A 52 -1.81 -1.17 64.64
CA ARG A 52 -0.44 -0.62 64.54
C ARG A 52 -0.14 -0.08 63.16
N TYR A 53 -0.54 -0.80 62.11
CA TYR A 53 -0.35 -0.35 60.73
C TYR A 53 -1.17 0.90 60.39
N PHE A 54 -2.40 1.01 60.92
CA PHE A 54 -3.22 2.21 60.75
C PHE A 54 -2.60 3.43 61.44
N GLU A 55 -2.08 3.27 62.66
CA GLU A 55 -1.35 4.34 63.36
C GLU A 55 -0.08 4.76 62.61
N GLU A 56 0.67 3.80 62.07
CA GLU A 56 1.82 4.06 61.18
C GLU A 56 1.39 4.92 59.98
N LEU A 57 0.34 4.53 59.26
CA LEU A 57 -0.16 5.29 58.10
C LEU A 57 -0.65 6.70 58.48
N LYS A 58 -1.29 6.86 59.65
CA LYS A 58 -1.70 8.17 60.15
C LYS A 58 -0.53 9.09 60.49
N ALA A 59 0.61 8.53 60.89
CA ALA A 59 1.81 9.27 61.25
C ALA A 59 2.64 9.74 60.03
N LEU A 60 2.45 9.11 58.86
CA LEU A 60 3.17 9.46 57.63
C LEU A 60 2.75 10.83 57.07
N SER A 61 3.67 11.52 56.39
CA SER A 61 3.35 12.74 55.63
C SER A 61 2.44 12.46 54.42
N ASP A 62 1.83 13.49 53.86
CA ASP A 62 0.99 13.38 52.65
C ASP A 62 1.79 12.87 51.44
N ASP A 63 3.05 13.25 51.33
CA ASP A 63 3.96 12.84 50.25
C ASP A 63 4.32 11.36 50.38
N GLU A 64 4.68 10.90 51.58
CA GLU A 64 4.99 9.49 51.86
C GLU A 64 3.77 8.58 51.66
N LEU A 65 2.57 9.04 52.06
CA LEU A 65 1.33 8.30 51.81
C LEU A 65 1.04 8.17 50.32
N SER A 66 1.25 9.25 49.56
CA SER A 66 1.09 9.26 48.11
C SER A 66 2.08 8.32 47.42
N GLU A 67 3.34 8.31 47.86
CA GLU A 67 4.36 7.39 47.34
C GLU A 67 4.02 5.93 47.65
N ARG A 68 3.55 5.65 48.87
CA ARG A 68 3.15 4.31 49.30
C ARG A 68 1.92 3.80 48.54
N GLN A 69 0.95 4.67 48.32
CA GLN A 69 -0.22 4.38 47.48
C GLN A 69 0.19 4.10 46.03
N ALA A 70 1.04 4.95 45.44
CA ALA A 70 1.53 4.73 44.08
C ALA A 70 2.35 3.45 43.96
N LYS A 71 3.08 3.04 45.02
CA LYS A 71 3.76 1.75 45.07
C LYS A 71 2.76 0.58 45.14
N ALA A 72 1.77 0.64 46.01
CA ALA A 72 0.73 -0.40 46.13
C ALA A 72 -0.06 -0.56 44.81
N ASP A 73 -0.46 0.55 44.19
CA ASP A 73 -1.14 0.55 42.89
C ASP A 73 -0.26 -0.06 41.80
N ARG A 74 1.05 0.26 41.77
CA ARG A 74 2.00 -0.36 40.84
C ARG A 74 2.13 -1.87 41.05
N GLU A 75 2.31 -2.31 42.29
CA GLU A 75 2.42 -3.75 42.62
C GLU A 75 1.14 -4.52 42.23
N LYS A 76 -0.03 -3.92 42.46
CA LYS A 76 -1.32 -4.50 42.08
C LYS A 76 -1.50 -4.57 40.57
N VAL A 77 -1.11 -3.53 39.84
CA VAL A 77 -1.09 -3.56 38.37
C VAL A 77 -0.15 -4.65 37.88
N GLU A 78 1.06 -4.77 38.44
CA GLU A 78 2.00 -5.83 38.08
C GLU A 78 1.46 -7.23 38.36
N GLU A 79 0.80 -7.43 39.50
CA GLU A 79 0.20 -8.71 39.86
C GLU A 79 -0.95 -9.06 38.90
N ASN A 80 -1.83 -8.11 38.61
CA ASN A 80 -2.88 -8.28 37.61
C ASN A 80 -2.28 -8.60 36.24
N GLU A 81 -1.22 -7.92 35.83
CA GLU A 81 -0.50 -8.19 34.58
C GLU A 81 0.02 -9.63 34.55
N ARG A 82 0.64 -10.12 35.62
CA ARG A 82 1.15 -11.50 35.70
C ARG A 82 0.06 -12.56 35.57
N GLN A 83 -1.16 -12.25 36.01
CA GLN A 83 -2.29 -13.19 35.98
C GLN A 83 -2.87 -13.37 34.57
N PHE A 84 -2.79 -12.35 33.70
CA PHE A 84 -3.35 -12.45 32.36
C PHE A 84 -2.63 -13.49 31.48
N SER A 85 -3.42 -14.28 30.74
CA SER A 85 -2.88 -15.36 29.90
C SER A 85 -1.89 -14.87 28.85
N PHE A 86 -2.07 -13.65 28.33
CA PHE A 86 -1.23 -13.04 27.31
C PHE A 86 0.12 -12.51 27.83
N ASN A 87 0.36 -12.54 29.15
CA ASN A 87 1.66 -12.18 29.75
C ASN A 87 2.45 -13.39 30.26
N LYS A 88 1.91 -14.61 30.11
CA LYS A 88 2.62 -15.83 30.46
C LYS A 88 3.74 -16.11 29.45
N PRO A 89 4.80 -16.85 29.83
CA PRO A 89 5.94 -17.10 28.93
C PRO A 89 5.58 -17.70 27.57
N HIS A 90 4.56 -18.56 27.49
CA HIS A 90 4.10 -19.16 26.23
C HIS A 90 3.35 -18.19 25.30
N ALA A 91 2.90 -17.05 25.83
CA ALA A 91 2.25 -15.99 25.07
C ALA A 91 3.25 -14.97 24.52
N MET A 92 4.50 -15.00 24.96
CA MET A 92 5.56 -14.13 24.44
C MET A 92 5.98 -14.64 23.06
N ALA A 93 6.19 -13.74 22.11
CA ALA A 93 6.71 -14.11 20.80
C ALA A 93 8.24 -14.28 20.88
N ASP A 94 8.67 -15.54 20.79
CA ASP A 94 10.07 -15.92 20.64
C ASP A 94 10.48 -15.97 19.15
N GLU A 95 11.76 -16.28 18.92
CA GLU A 95 12.31 -16.41 17.57
C GLU A 95 11.59 -17.48 16.74
N LYS A 96 11.12 -18.56 17.37
CA LYS A 96 10.36 -19.64 16.70
C LYS A 96 9.01 -19.14 16.23
N ILE A 97 8.30 -18.38 17.06
CA ILE A 97 7.03 -17.74 16.72
C ILE A 97 7.22 -16.76 15.56
N TYR A 98 8.25 -15.91 15.61
CA TYR A 98 8.55 -15.00 14.51
C TYR A 98 8.87 -15.75 13.21
N SER A 99 9.73 -16.76 13.25
CA SER A 99 10.07 -17.59 12.09
C SER A 99 8.83 -18.25 11.47
N TYR A 100 7.88 -18.71 12.30
CA TYR A 100 6.61 -19.25 11.82
C TYR A 100 5.75 -18.19 11.13
N TRP A 101 5.55 -17.03 11.77
CA TRP A 101 4.65 -15.99 11.24
C TRP A 101 5.23 -15.23 10.05
N CYS A 102 6.55 -15.19 9.87
CA CYS A 102 7.18 -14.60 8.68
C CYS A 102 6.90 -15.43 7.41
N LYS A 103 6.61 -16.73 7.55
CA LYS A 103 6.19 -17.61 6.46
C LYS A 103 4.73 -17.43 6.07
N ALA A 104 3.94 -16.73 6.89
CA ALA A 104 2.53 -16.48 6.58
C ALA A 104 2.41 -15.61 5.32
N ALA A 105 1.49 -15.98 4.42
CA ALA A 105 1.25 -15.24 3.19
C ALA A 105 0.80 -13.78 3.46
N ALA A 106 0.10 -13.58 4.57
CA ALA A 106 -0.34 -12.28 5.06
C ALA A 106 -0.59 -12.33 6.57
N TRP A 107 -0.57 -11.16 7.20
CA TRP A 107 -1.04 -10.91 8.56
C TRP A 107 -2.34 -10.12 8.54
N TYR A 108 -3.24 -10.48 9.45
CA TYR A 108 -4.40 -9.69 9.79
C TYR A 108 -4.06 -8.65 10.85
N GLY A 109 -4.92 -7.64 11.03
CA GLY A 109 -4.64 -6.52 11.93
C GLY A 109 -4.34 -6.95 13.37
N ASP A 110 -5.03 -7.97 13.89
CA ASP A 110 -4.85 -8.48 15.26
C ASP A 110 -3.49 -9.19 15.40
N GLU A 111 -3.13 -10.03 14.42
CA GLU A 111 -1.87 -10.76 14.38
C GLU A 111 -0.68 -9.81 14.27
N PHE A 112 -0.78 -8.84 13.37
CA PHE A 112 0.25 -7.83 13.18
C PHE A 112 0.47 -7.02 14.46
N THR A 113 -0.61 -6.60 15.13
CA THR A 113 -0.54 -5.86 16.39
C THR A 113 0.12 -6.70 17.49
N ALA A 114 -0.28 -7.98 17.62
CA ALA A 114 0.32 -8.88 18.60
C ALA A 114 1.83 -9.08 18.37
N LEU A 115 2.24 -9.28 17.12
CA LEU A 115 3.65 -9.48 16.78
C LEU A 115 4.51 -8.24 17.06
N LEU A 116 3.98 -7.03 16.80
CA LEU A 116 4.68 -5.78 17.12
C LEU A 116 4.90 -5.60 18.63
N LEU A 117 3.94 -6.03 19.44
CA LEU A 117 4.04 -6.01 20.91
C LEU A 117 4.74 -7.26 21.50
N ALA A 118 5.48 -8.00 20.66
CA ALA A 118 6.20 -9.19 21.03
C ALA A 118 5.34 -10.27 21.72
N ARG A 119 4.11 -10.46 21.22
CA ARG A 119 3.19 -11.51 21.68
C ARG A 119 2.80 -12.47 20.57
N ASN A 120 2.46 -13.69 20.97
CA ASN A 120 1.99 -14.76 20.12
C ASN A 120 0.53 -14.52 19.69
N PRO A 121 0.26 -14.31 18.40
CA PRO A 121 -1.10 -14.11 17.90
C PRO A 121 -2.07 -15.25 18.21
N LYS A 122 -1.57 -16.48 18.44
CA LYS A 122 -2.44 -17.64 18.77
C LYS A 122 -3.02 -17.57 20.17
N VAL A 123 -2.39 -16.81 21.08
CA VAL A 123 -2.79 -16.71 22.49
C VAL A 123 -3.53 -15.40 22.75
N VAL A 124 -3.11 -14.33 22.08
CA VAL A 124 -3.72 -13.00 22.23
C VAL A 124 -4.96 -12.89 21.34
N THR A 125 -6.14 -13.04 21.94
CA THR A 125 -7.43 -12.88 21.25
C THR A 125 -8.07 -11.54 21.61
N MET A 126 -8.85 -10.96 20.68
CA MET A 126 -9.57 -9.72 20.95
C MET A 126 -10.51 -9.81 22.16
N GLU A 127 -11.05 -10.99 22.44
CA GLU A 127 -11.92 -11.21 23.60
C GLU A 127 -11.15 -11.12 24.92
N SER A 128 -9.95 -11.69 25.01
CA SER A 128 -9.13 -11.59 26.23
C SER A 128 -8.67 -10.15 26.46
N ILE A 129 -8.30 -9.44 25.39
CA ILE A 129 -7.94 -8.01 25.44
C ILE A 129 -9.11 -7.16 25.94
N LYS A 130 -10.33 -7.36 25.39
CA LYS A 130 -11.51 -6.59 25.81
C LYS A 130 -11.88 -6.82 27.28
N ARG A 131 -11.74 -8.05 27.78
CA ARG A 131 -11.96 -8.36 29.21
C ARG A 131 -10.93 -7.71 30.12
N ALA A 132 -9.70 -7.54 29.64
CA ALA A 132 -8.61 -6.89 30.38
C ALA A 132 -8.53 -5.38 30.16
N LYS A 133 -9.49 -4.78 29.45
CA LYS A 133 -9.51 -3.33 29.17
C LYS A 133 -9.53 -2.54 30.49
N ASN A 134 -8.69 -1.51 30.58
CA ASN A 134 -8.46 -0.70 31.78
C ASN A 134 -7.79 -1.43 32.97
N LEU A 135 -7.56 -2.75 32.88
CA LEU A 135 -6.90 -3.54 33.92
C LEU A 135 -5.46 -3.89 33.56
N SER A 136 -5.16 -3.98 32.26
CA SER A 136 -3.84 -4.26 31.73
C SER A 136 -3.36 -3.09 30.86
N THR A 137 -2.17 -2.60 31.17
CA THR A 137 -1.35 -1.70 30.35
C THR A 137 -1.15 -2.30 28.96
N PHE A 138 -0.77 -3.59 28.88
CA PHE A 138 -0.61 -4.27 27.60
C PHE A 138 -1.92 -4.29 26.79
N ALA A 139 -3.07 -4.56 27.43
CA ALA A 139 -4.34 -4.58 26.73
C ALA A 139 -4.70 -3.21 26.14
N ASN A 140 -4.39 -2.12 26.86
CA ASN A 140 -4.61 -0.77 26.37
C ASN A 140 -3.66 -0.44 25.21
N GLU A 141 -2.35 -0.73 25.34
CA GLU A 141 -1.37 -0.56 24.26
C GLU A 141 -1.75 -1.34 22.99
N PHE A 142 -2.25 -2.56 23.16
CA PHE A 142 -2.76 -3.38 22.07
C PHE A 142 -3.93 -2.69 21.36
N LEU A 143 -4.92 -2.19 22.11
CA LEU A 143 -6.09 -1.53 21.53
C LEU A 143 -5.71 -0.25 20.77
N ASP A 144 -4.82 0.56 21.35
CA ASP A 144 -4.35 1.80 20.74
C ASP A 144 -3.61 1.52 19.42
N LEU A 145 -2.66 0.58 19.43
CA LEU A 145 -1.94 0.18 18.22
C LEU A 145 -2.88 -0.44 17.18
N ARG A 146 -3.84 -1.25 17.62
CA ARG A 146 -4.81 -1.89 16.73
C ARG A 146 -5.75 -0.88 16.05
N GLU A 147 -6.07 0.21 16.74
CA GLU A 147 -6.83 1.33 16.17
C GLU A 147 -6.02 2.01 15.05
N LEU A 148 -4.74 2.30 15.27
CA LEU A 148 -3.85 2.86 14.25
C LEU A 148 -3.77 1.97 13.01
N VAL A 149 -3.62 0.65 13.21
CA VAL A 149 -3.64 -0.34 12.11
C VAL A 149 -4.98 -0.32 11.38
N SER A 150 -6.11 -0.27 12.09
CA SER A 150 -7.44 -0.19 11.48
C SER A 150 -7.61 1.06 10.62
N ARG A 151 -7.18 2.22 11.12
CA ARG A 151 -7.23 3.49 10.38
C ARG A 151 -6.36 3.45 9.14
N ALA A 152 -5.17 2.85 9.22
CA ALA A 152 -4.30 2.67 8.05
C ALA A 152 -4.94 1.77 6.98
N VAL A 153 -5.64 0.71 7.38
CA VAL A 153 -6.43 -0.13 6.47
C VAL A 153 -7.56 0.67 5.81
N LEU A 154 -8.32 1.45 6.59
CA LEU A 154 -9.39 2.32 6.07
C LEU A 154 -8.87 3.35 5.06
N LYS A 155 -7.67 3.88 5.29
CA LYS A 155 -6.98 4.81 4.37
C LYS A 155 -6.22 4.12 3.24
N LYS A 156 -6.38 2.80 3.08
CA LYS A 156 -5.69 1.99 2.05
C LYS A 156 -4.16 2.08 2.10
N GLN A 157 -3.60 2.46 3.25
CA GLN A 157 -2.15 2.41 3.48
C GLN A 157 -1.68 1.00 3.79
N LEU A 158 -2.57 0.19 4.38
CA LEU A 158 -2.43 -1.26 4.59
C LEU A 158 -3.62 -1.97 3.94
N SER A 159 -3.46 -3.24 3.60
CA SER A 159 -4.58 -4.12 3.22
C SER A 159 -5.12 -4.87 4.45
N ARG A 160 -6.36 -5.35 4.39
CA ARG A 160 -6.95 -6.15 5.48
C ARG A 160 -6.11 -7.40 5.81
N ALA A 161 -5.50 -7.99 4.78
CA ALA A 161 -4.49 -9.02 4.88
C ALA A 161 -3.20 -8.46 4.26
N THR A 162 -2.26 -8.04 5.09
CA THR A 162 -1.02 -7.35 4.67
C THR A 162 0.16 -8.30 4.69
N ARG A 163 1.01 -8.28 3.65
CA ARG A 163 2.23 -9.11 3.62
C ARG A 163 3.23 -8.69 4.71
N PRO A 164 3.97 -9.62 5.34
CA PRO A 164 4.90 -9.32 6.42
C PRO A 164 5.85 -8.15 6.15
N GLY A 165 6.57 -8.18 5.02
CA GLY A 165 7.54 -7.11 4.68
C GLY A 165 6.92 -5.71 4.58
N PHE A 166 5.70 -5.63 4.05
CA PHE A 166 4.96 -4.38 3.90
C PHE A 166 4.47 -3.85 5.25
N ALA A 167 3.99 -4.73 6.13
CA ALA A 167 3.53 -4.37 7.46
C ALA A 167 4.68 -3.79 8.30
N ILE A 168 5.86 -4.41 8.26
CA ILE A 168 7.07 -3.91 8.93
C ILE A 168 7.51 -2.56 8.36
N ALA A 169 7.52 -2.39 7.04
CA ALA A 169 7.86 -1.10 6.42
C ALA A 169 6.92 0.03 6.86
N TRP A 170 5.61 -0.25 6.93
CA TRP A 170 4.61 0.70 7.44
C TRP A 170 4.85 1.05 8.91
N ALA A 171 5.13 0.07 9.78
CA ALA A 171 5.41 0.31 11.20
C ALA A 171 6.61 1.24 11.37
N LYS A 172 7.72 0.95 10.68
CA LYS A 172 8.95 1.77 10.72
C LYS A 172 8.71 3.19 10.22
N ARG A 173 7.97 3.36 9.13
CA ARG A 173 7.62 4.68 8.58
C ARG A 173 6.83 5.55 9.56
N ASN A 174 5.97 4.91 10.37
CA ASN A 174 5.18 5.59 11.40
C ASN A 174 5.89 5.65 12.77
N ARG A 175 7.18 5.30 12.84
CA ARG A 175 7.99 5.29 14.08
C ARG A 175 7.41 4.37 15.16
N ILE A 176 6.68 3.34 14.77
CA ILE A 176 6.20 2.29 15.68
C ILE A 176 7.37 1.33 15.94
N PRO A 177 7.72 1.05 17.21
CA PRO A 177 8.78 0.11 17.54
C PRO A 177 8.51 -1.28 16.94
N VAL A 178 9.54 -1.86 16.31
CA VAL A 178 9.50 -3.22 15.77
C VAL A 178 10.51 -4.08 16.51
N PRO A 179 10.14 -5.25 17.06
CA PRO A 179 11.09 -6.16 17.66
C PRO A 179 12.19 -6.58 16.66
N LYS A 180 13.46 -6.45 17.06
CA LYS A 180 14.61 -6.76 16.19
C LYS A 180 14.57 -8.19 15.64
N ALA A 181 14.15 -9.15 16.46
CA ALA A 181 14.00 -10.55 16.07
C ALA A 181 12.92 -10.74 15.00
N LEU A 182 11.80 -10.02 15.09
CA LEU A 182 10.75 -10.04 14.07
C LEU A 182 11.26 -9.45 12.75
N GLU A 183 11.94 -8.31 12.81
CA GLU A 183 12.51 -7.69 11.60
C GLU A 183 13.55 -8.59 10.92
N ALA A 184 14.43 -9.23 11.70
CA ALA A 184 15.41 -10.19 11.19
C ALA A 184 14.72 -11.39 10.51
N ALA A 185 13.73 -12.00 11.16
CA ALA A 185 13.00 -13.14 10.62
C ALA A 185 12.27 -12.82 9.31
N VAL A 186 11.69 -11.61 9.18
CA VAL A 186 11.03 -11.18 7.93
C VAL A 186 12.05 -11.04 6.79
N ARG A 187 13.22 -10.45 7.08
CA ARG A 187 14.28 -10.26 6.07
C ARG A 187 14.90 -11.58 5.63
N GLU A 188 15.16 -12.49 6.56
CA GLU A 188 15.72 -13.82 6.28
C GLU A 188 14.79 -14.64 5.39
N HIS A 189 13.47 -14.52 5.58
CA HIS A 189 12.49 -15.23 4.76
C HIS A 189 12.31 -14.64 3.34
N GLY A 190 13.17 -13.71 2.92
CA GLY A 190 13.17 -13.16 1.57
C GLY A 190 12.07 -12.14 1.30
N HIS A 191 11.31 -11.72 2.32
CA HIS A 191 10.42 -10.58 2.18
C HIS A 191 11.26 -9.32 2.09
N GLN A 192 11.29 -8.73 0.90
CA GLN A 192 11.91 -7.43 0.72
C GLN A 192 11.11 -6.42 1.56
N VAL A 193 11.70 -5.98 2.69
CA VAL A 193 11.20 -4.85 3.48
C VAL A 193 11.55 -3.56 2.73
N ALA A 194 11.14 -3.48 1.47
CA ALA A 194 11.21 -2.26 0.70
C ALA A 194 10.00 -1.41 1.09
N ASP A 195 10.23 -0.11 1.30
CA ASP A 195 9.15 0.87 1.35
C ASP A 195 8.52 0.91 -0.05
N TRP A 196 7.57 0.01 -0.30
CA TRP A 196 6.85 -0.11 -1.56
C TRP A 196 6.26 1.22 -2.01
N LYS A 197 5.97 2.14 -1.07
CA LYS A 197 5.51 3.48 -1.40
C LYS A 197 6.63 4.31 -1.98
N THR A 198 7.82 4.25 -1.42
CA THR A 198 9.02 4.84 -2.05
C THR A 198 9.26 4.21 -3.43
N ALA A 199 9.16 2.88 -3.56
CA ALA A 199 9.30 2.22 -4.86
C ALA A 199 8.18 2.62 -5.85
N TYR A 200 6.94 2.78 -5.37
CA TYR A 200 5.80 3.22 -6.15
C TYR A 200 5.95 4.67 -6.59
N ASP A 201 6.34 5.56 -5.67
CA ASP A 201 6.57 6.98 -5.94
C ASP A 201 7.72 7.15 -6.95
N GLN A 202 8.79 6.34 -6.84
CA GLN A 202 9.85 6.26 -7.84
C GLN A 202 9.34 5.76 -9.20
N GLN A 203 8.55 4.68 -9.21
CA GLN A 203 7.97 4.15 -10.44
C GLN A 203 7.00 5.14 -11.10
N ALA A 204 6.21 5.85 -10.31
CA ALA A 204 5.29 6.88 -10.79
C ALA A 204 6.06 8.05 -11.42
N ALA A 205 7.19 8.46 -10.82
CA ALA A 205 8.07 9.46 -11.40
C ALA A 205 8.68 8.99 -12.74
N ILE A 206 9.13 7.73 -12.82
CA ILE A 206 9.64 7.13 -14.07
C ILE A 206 8.55 7.10 -15.14
N VAL A 207 7.34 6.67 -14.79
CA VAL A 207 6.20 6.64 -15.74
C VAL A 207 5.85 8.04 -16.22
N ALA A 208 5.89 9.05 -15.35
CA ALA A 208 5.66 10.44 -15.74
C ALA A 208 6.74 10.95 -16.70
N ASP A 209 8.02 10.67 -16.44
CA ASP A 209 9.13 11.05 -17.32
C ASP A 209 9.06 10.36 -18.69
N LEU A 210 8.76 9.05 -18.70
CA LEU A 210 8.58 8.30 -19.95
C LEU A 210 7.41 8.82 -20.77
N LYS A 211 6.27 9.14 -20.14
CA LYS A 211 5.14 9.78 -20.83
C LYS A 211 5.52 11.13 -21.44
N ALA A 212 6.29 11.95 -20.72
CA ALA A 212 6.77 13.22 -21.24
C ALA A 212 7.74 13.04 -22.43
N LYS A 213 8.58 12.01 -22.40
CA LYS A 213 9.46 11.66 -23.54
C LYS A 213 8.67 11.18 -24.75
N ILE A 214 7.68 10.31 -24.55
CA ILE A 214 6.79 9.85 -25.63
C ILE A 214 6.10 11.04 -26.29
N ALA A 215 5.50 11.94 -25.50
CA ALA A 215 4.85 13.14 -26.03
C ALA A 215 5.82 14.05 -26.83
N LYS A 216 7.08 14.18 -26.39
CA LYS A 216 8.10 14.93 -27.14
C LYS A 216 8.46 14.26 -28.48
N LEU A 217 8.54 12.94 -28.51
CA LEU A 217 8.84 12.18 -29.72
C LEU A 217 7.68 12.22 -30.71
N GLU A 218 6.43 12.10 -30.25
CA GLU A 218 5.23 12.22 -31.10
C GLU A 218 5.11 13.62 -31.73
N VAL A 219 5.48 14.68 -31.00
CA VAL A 219 5.55 16.06 -31.54
C VAL A 219 6.71 16.21 -32.54
N ALA A 220 7.80 15.46 -32.37
CA ALA A 220 8.93 15.48 -33.30
C ALA A 220 8.64 14.71 -34.61
N GLU A 221 7.87 13.62 -34.55
CA GLU A 221 7.42 12.85 -35.73
C GLU A 221 6.29 13.53 -36.50
N THR A 222 5.57 14.48 -35.89
CA THR A 222 4.53 15.28 -36.58
C THR A 222 5.05 16.53 -37.28
N LYS A 223 6.38 16.68 -37.39
CA LYS A 223 6.94 17.54 -38.44
C LYS A 223 6.48 16.95 -39.78
N PRO A 224 5.75 17.69 -40.63
CA PRO A 224 5.26 17.14 -41.88
C PRO A 224 6.47 16.73 -42.71
N GLU A 225 6.70 15.42 -42.83
CA GLU A 225 7.50 14.90 -43.92
C GLU A 225 6.91 15.46 -45.23
N PRO A 226 7.73 15.87 -46.20
CA PRO A 226 7.22 16.25 -47.52
C PRO A 226 6.40 15.08 -48.04
N THR A 227 5.09 15.31 -48.11
CA THR A 227 4.09 14.30 -48.48
C THR A 227 4.50 13.63 -49.79
N THR A 228 4.52 12.30 -49.78
CA THR A 228 4.72 11.41 -50.93
C THR A 228 3.82 11.70 -52.14
N ALA A 229 2.81 12.58 -51.98
CA ALA A 229 2.01 13.15 -53.06
C ALA A 229 2.84 13.94 -54.09
N ASP A 230 3.88 14.69 -53.68
CA ASP A 230 4.67 15.50 -54.62
C ASP A 230 5.67 14.66 -55.44
N LEU A 231 6.18 13.57 -54.86
CA LEU A 231 6.95 12.56 -55.60
C LEU A 231 6.05 11.81 -56.59
N GLY A 232 4.81 11.50 -56.20
CA GLY A 232 3.84 10.79 -57.03
C GLY A 232 3.49 11.51 -58.34
N ILE A 233 3.46 12.85 -58.38
CA ILE A 233 3.12 13.59 -59.60
C ILE A 233 4.29 13.54 -60.61
N ARG A 234 5.52 13.83 -60.18
CA ARG A 234 6.69 13.82 -61.08
C ARG A 234 7.04 12.42 -61.58
N GLU A 235 6.95 11.41 -60.72
CA GLU A 235 7.18 10.02 -61.10
C GLU A 235 6.12 9.51 -62.08
N ARG A 236 4.85 9.87 -61.84
CA ARG A 236 3.74 9.55 -62.75
C ARG A 236 3.90 10.22 -64.11
N ASP A 237 4.28 11.49 -64.15
CA ASP A 237 4.54 12.19 -65.42
C ASP A 237 5.71 11.57 -66.18
N SER A 238 6.76 11.20 -65.46
CA SER A 238 7.92 10.49 -66.05
C SER A 238 7.52 9.14 -66.63
N LEU A 239 6.69 8.38 -65.91
CA LEU A 239 6.17 7.09 -66.38
C LEU A 239 5.27 7.26 -67.61
N LEU A 240 4.38 8.25 -67.63
CA LEU A 240 3.50 8.53 -68.75
C LEU A 240 4.30 8.89 -70.01
N LYS A 241 5.38 9.68 -69.89
CA LYS A 241 6.28 10.01 -71.00
C LYS A 241 6.97 8.75 -71.57
N ILE A 242 7.42 7.84 -70.70
CA ILE A 242 8.03 6.57 -71.13
C ILE A 242 7.01 5.70 -71.89
N VAL A 243 5.80 5.55 -71.35
CA VAL A 243 4.71 4.77 -71.98
C VAL A 243 4.36 5.35 -73.35
N LEU A 244 4.29 6.67 -73.47
CA LEU A 244 4.00 7.33 -74.73
C LEU A 244 5.11 7.11 -75.77
N GLY A 245 6.38 7.22 -75.37
CA GLY A 245 7.51 6.93 -76.26
C GLY A 245 7.50 5.49 -76.79
N MET A 246 7.17 4.53 -75.94
CA MET A 246 7.00 3.12 -76.34
C MET A 246 5.81 2.93 -77.28
N ALA A 247 4.70 3.61 -77.05
CA ALA A 247 3.54 3.54 -77.94
C ALA A 247 3.84 4.12 -79.34
N ILE A 248 4.56 5.26 -79.41
CA ILE A 248 4.94 5.89 -80.68
C ILE A 248 5.88 4.98 -81.48
N LYS A 249 6.94 4.46 -80.84
CA LYS A 249 7.97 3.67 -81.53
C LYS A 249 7.58 2.21 -81.76
N GLY A 250 6.89 1.59 -80.80
CA GLY A 250 6.55 0.16 -80.82
C GLY A 250 5.22 -0.15 -81.50
N TYR A 251 4.23 0.74 -81.38
CA TYR A 251 2.86 0.52 -81.87
C TYR A 251 2.42 1.55 -82.92
N SER A 252 3.38 2.33 -83.46
CA SER A 252 3.12 3.38 -84.45
C SER A 252 2.03 4.38 -84.00
N TYR A 253 1.96 4.67 -82.70
CA TYR A 253 0.99 5.64 -82.18
C TYR A 253 1.29 7.05 -82.71
N ASP A 254 0.33 7.66 -83.41
CA ASP A 254 0.37 9.07 -83.77
C ASP A 254 -0.47 9.90 -82.76
N PRO A 255 0.16 10.80 -81.97
CA PRO A 255 -0.54 11.69 -81.04
C PRO A 255 -1.43 12.73 -81.75
N LYS A 256 -1.16 13.06 -83.01
CA LYS A 256 -1.90 14.07 -83.77
C LYS A 256 -3.11 13.49 -84.51
N ALA A 257 -3.18 12.17 -84.67
CA ALA A 257 -4.30 11.50 -85.31
C ALA A 257 -5.58 11.59 -84.46
N SER A 258 -6.72 11.83 -85.12
CA SER A 258 -8.04 11.88 -84.47
C SER A 258 -8.52 10.49 -84.01
N ARG A 259 -8.07 9.41 -84.66
CA ARG A 259 -8.39 8.02 -84.31
C ARG A 259 -7.15 7.18 -84.42
N ASN A 260 -6.90 6.34 -83.42
CA ASN A 260 -5.73 5.48 -83.39
C ASN A 260 -6.11 4.05 -82.91
N PRO A 261 -5.81 2.99 -83.69
CA PRO A 261 -6.06 1.61 -83.27
C PRO A 261 -5.10 1.11 -82.18
N THR A 262 -4.00 1.82 -81.88
CA THR A 262 -2.95 1.39 -80.93
C THR A 262 -3.50 0.99 -79.57
N ALA A 263 -4.53 1.66 -79.03
CA ALA A 263 -5.08 1.31 -77.71
C ALA A 263 -5.59 -0.14 -77.67
N LYS A 264 -6.20 -0.61 -78.77
CA LYS A 264 -6.70 -1.98 -78.90
C LYS A 264 -5.56 -2.98 -79.05
N GLU A 265 -4.53 -2.62 -79.81
CA GLU A 265 -3.34 -3.46 -80.03
C GLU A 265 -2.58 -3.66 -78.72
N VAL A 266 -2.32 -2.58 -77.98
CA VAL A 266 -1.67 -2.63 -76.66
C VAL A 266 -2.50 -3.45 -75.66
N ALA A 267 -3.82 -3.24 -75.59
CA ALA A 267 -4.68 -4.03 -74.71
C ALA A 267 -4.67 -5.54 -75.05
N SER A 268 -4.58 -5.87 -76.35
CA SER A 268 -4.49 -7.25 -76.83
C SER A 268 -3.15 -7.89 -76.46
N ASP A 269 -2.04 -7.18 -76.66
CA ASP A 269 -0.69 -7.66 -76.32
C ASP A 269 -0.50 -7.83 -74.81
N LEU A 270 -0.96 -6.87 -74.01
CA LEU A 270 -0.94 -6.99 -72.55
C LEU A 270 -1.76 -8.21 -72.08
N SER A 271 -2.88 -8.50 -72.74
CA SER A 271 -3.68 -9.69 -72.45
C SER A 271 -2.96 -10.99 -72.77
N LEU A 272 -2.13 -11.04 -73.83
CA LEU A 272 -1.32 -12.21 -74.18
C LEU A 272 -0.29 -12.55 -73.10
N ILE A 273 0.23 -11.54 -72.39
CA ILE A 273 1.19 -11.71 -71.28
C ILE A 273 0.52 -11.79 -69.90
N GLY A 274 -0.81 -11.89 -69.85
CA GLY A 274 -1.58 -12.04 -68.60
C GLY A 274 -1.90 -10.73 -67.87
N LEU A 275 -1.58 -9.57 -68.45
CA LEU A 275 -1.90 -8.24 -67.91
C LEU A 275 -3.17 -7.70 -68.57
N ARG A 276 -4.34 -8.09 -68.04
CA ARG A 276 -5.62 -7.63 -68.60
C ARG A 276 -5.84 -6.15 -68.30
N LEU A 277 -5.81 -5.32 -69.34
CA LEU A 277 -6.26 -3.92 -69.30
C LEU A 277 -7.33 -3.70 -70.35
N ASP A 278 -8.33 -2.90 -70.00
CA ASP A 278 -9.41 -2.52 -70.90
C ASP A 278 -8.91 -1.46 -71.92
N GLU A 279 -9.42 -1.53 -73.14
CA GLU A 279 -9.05 -0.60 -74.22
C GLU A 279 -9.28 0.87 -73.82
N ASP A 280 -10.37 1.18 -73.11
CA ASP A 280 -10.67 2.54 -72.67
C ASP A 280 -9.68 3.02 -71.60
N THR A 281 -9.14 2.10 -70.78
CA THR A 281 -8.11 2.42 -69.79
C THR A 281 -6.79 2.78 -70.48
N VAL A 282 -6.38 2.01 -71.49
CA VAL A 282 -5.18 2.31 -72.28
C VAL A 282 -5.36 3.64 -73.03
N ARG A 283 -6.53 3.87 -73.64
CA ARG A 283 -6.84 5.12 -74.34
C ARG A 283 -6.78 6.33 -73.40
N LYS A 284 -7.30 6.18 -72.18
CA LYS A 284 -7.25 7.22 -71.14
C LYS A 284 -5.79 7.60 -70.80
N TYR A 285 -4.92 6.62 -70.53
CA TYR A 285 -3.53 6.92 -70.16
C TYR A 285 -2.70 7.45 -71.33
N LEU A 286 -2.94 7.00 -72.56
CA LEU A 286 -2.30 7.58 -73.75
C LEU A 286 -2.74 9.03 -73.98
N ALA A 287 -4.02 9.36 -73.75
CA ALA A 287 -4.51 10.72 -73.82
C ALA A 287 -3.88 11.61 -72.74
N GLU A 288 -3.80 11.11 -71.50
CA GLU A 288 -3.14 11.82 -70.40
C GLU A 288 -1.65 12.05 -70.66
N ALA A 289 -0.95 11.05 -71.20
CA ALA A 289 0.44 11.20 -71.60
C ALA A 289 0.62 12.17 -72.77
N LYS A 290 -0.32 12.18 -73.74
CA LYS A 290 -0.32 13.13 -74.86
C LYS A 290 -0.40 14.57 -74.38
N GLU A 291 -1.18 14.88 -73.35
CA GLU A 291 -1.26 16.24 -72.80
C GLU A 291 0.09 16.73 -72.25
N LEU A 292 0.97 15.81 -71.82
CA LEU A 292 2.33 16.15 -71.36
C LEU A 292 3.30 16.50 -72.50
N LEU A 293 2.99 16.18 -73.76
CA LEU A 293 3.78 16.62 -74.93
C LEU A 293 3.47 18.07 -75.32
N SER A 294 2.31 18.60 -74.92
CA SER A 294 1.84 19.94 -75.29
C SER A 294 2.69 21.06 -74.66
N GLY A 295 3.60 20.73 -73.73
CA GLY A 295 4.60 21.64 -73.18
C GLY A 295 5.95 21.50 -73.88
N ASP A 296 6.25 22.41 -74.81
CA ASP A 296 7.58 22.91 -75.19
C ASP A 296 8.69 22.00 -75.76
N GLU A 297 8.45 20.72 -76.11
CA GLU A 297 9.53 19.86 -76.68
C GLU A 297 9.25 19.24 -78.06
N THR A 298 8.34 19.79 -78.87
CA THR A 298 8.15 19.33 -80.27
C THR A 298 8.78 20.21 -81.35
N GLU A 299 9.87 20.90 -81.03
CA GLU A 299 10.81 21.41 -82.03
C GLU A 299 12.15 20.67 -81.91
N GLN A 300 12.29 19.56 -82.62
CA GLN A 300 13.51 19.28 -83.37
C GLN A 300 13.25 18.18 -84.40
N ASP A 301 13.18 18.63 -85.66
CA ASP A 301 13.49 17.83 -86.85
C ASP A 301 14.77 17.01 -86.62
N ARG A 302 14.65 15.68 -86.66
CA ARG A 302 15.64 14.75 -87.22
C ARG A 302 14.96 13.48 -87.72
#